data_AF-A0A3B9MPV2-F1
#
_entry.id   AF-A0A3B9MPV2-F1
#
_cell.length_a   1.000
_cell.length_b   1.000
_cell.length_c   1.000
_cell.angle_alpha   90.00
_cell.angle_beta   90.00
_cell.angle_gamma   90.00
#
_symmetry.space_group_name_H-M   'P 1'
#
loop_
_entity.id
_entity.type
_entity.pdbx_description
1 polymer ?
#
loop_
_entity_poly.entity_id
_entity_poly.type
_entity_poly.pdbx_seq_one_letter_code
_entity_poly.pdbx_strand_id
1 'polypeptide(L)' 'MPTRRSLKTRPRRSGIVGVIMTRANLRFALRMSAPPDLFEVRLDHLIKHLAEVEDTIKKLRAPII' A
#
# COMPACT_ATOMS: atom_id res chain seq x y z
N MET A 1 -14.03 -0.18 29.78
CA MET A 1 -13.07 0.89 29.42
C MET A 1 -12.27 0.44 28.21
N PRO A 2 -12.32 1.10 27.03
CA PRO A 2 -11.47 0.72 25.91
C PRO A 2 -10.10 1.40 26.06
N THR A 3 -9.06 0.59 26.19
CA THR A 3 -7.66 1.04 26.25
C THR A 3 -7.26 1.61 24.89
N ARG A 4 -7.04 2.93 24.81
CA ARG A 4 -6.40 3.56 23.64
C ARG A 4 -4.99 2.99 23.51
N ARG A 5 -4.77 2.10 22.54
CA ARG A 5 -3.43 1.69 22.10
C ARG A 5 -2.74 2.93 21.54
N SER A 6 -1.83 3.52 22.33
CA SER A 6 -0.90 4.54 21.87
C SER A 6 -0.06 3.93 20.74
N LEU A 7 -0.25 4.43 19.53
CA LEU A 7 0.61 4.12 18.39
C LEU A 7 1.99 4.68 18.74
N LYS A 8 2.86 3.80 19.26
CA LYS A 8 4.27 4.13 19.53
C LYS A 8 4.82 4.87 18.31
N THR A 9 5.10 6.16 18.49
CA THR A 9 5.75 7.01 17.51
C THR A 9 7.13 6.41 17.24
N ARG A 10 7.22 5.51 16.25
CA ARG A 10 8.49 5.00 15.76
C ARG A 10 9.30 6.20 15.28
N PRO A 11 10.64 6.20 15.46
CA PRO A 11 11.50 7.26 14.94
C PRO A 11 11.19 7.43 13.46
N ARG A 12 11.04 8.68 13.00
CA ARG A 12 10.78 9.03 11.59
C ARG A 12 11.98 8.61 10.74
N ARG A 13 12.13 7.32 10.45
CA ARG A 13 12.91 6.87 9.30
C ARG A 13 12.15 7.39 8.08
N SER A 14 12.83 8.15 7.24
CA SER A 14 12.29 8.57 5.94
C SER A 14 11.94 7.30 5.15
N GLY A 15 10.67 6.91 5.20
CA GLY A 15 10.18 5.70 4.55
C GLY A 15 10.02 5.94 3.06
N ILE A 16 10.30 4.91 2.26
CA ILE A 16 10.05 4.92 0.83
C ILE A 16 8.56 4.64 0.61
N VAL A 17 7.90 5.51 -0.16
CA VAL A 17 6.51 5.33 -0.56
C VAL A 17 6.45 4.94 -2.04
N GLY A 18 5.89 3.78 -2.33
CA GLY A 18 5.62 3.36 -3.71
C GLY A 18 4.24 3.82 -4.16
N VAL A 19 4.14 4.57 -5.25
CA VAL A 19 2.85 5.04 -5.77
C VAL A 19 2.32 4.09 -6.84
N ILE A 20 1.12 3.56 -6.63
CA ILE A 20 0.42 2.67 -7.55
C ILE A 20 -0.68 3.46 -8.25
N MET A 21 -0.44 3.82 -9.51
CA MET A 21 -1.38 4.58 -10.35
C MET A 21 -1.89 3.80 -11.55
N THR A 22 -1.31 2.63 -11.84
CA THR A 22 -1.65 1.84 -13.03
C THR A 22 -1.82 0.37 -12.67
N ARG A 23 -2.55 -0.35 -13.53
CA ARG A 23 -2.68 -1.81 -13.43
C ARG A 23 -1.32 -2.53 -13.48
N ALA A 24 -0.38 -2.00 -14.27
CA ALA A 24 0.97 -2.56 -14.33
C ALA A 24 1.71 -2.39 -13.00
N ASN A 25 1.58 -1.23 -12.35
CA ASN A 25 2.17 -0.99 -11.03
C ASN A 25 1.60 -1.95 -9.98
N LEU A 26 0.29 -2.22 -9.99
CA LEU A 26 -0.35 -3.21 -9.10
C LEU A 26 0.31 -4.59 -9.23
N ARG A 27 0.45 -5.07 -10.46
CA ARG A 27 1.07 -6.38 -10.75
C ARG A 27 2.54 -6.42 -10.39
N PHE A 28 3.25 -5.31 -10.61
CA PHE A 28 4.64 -5.18 -10.26
C PHE A 28 4.84 -5.21 -8.74
N ALA A 29 4.03 -4.46 -7.99
CA ALA A 29 4.07 -4.39 -6.53
C ALA A 29 3.97 -5.77 -5.86
N LEU A 30 3.16 -6.68 -6.41
CA LEU A 30 3.07 -8.07 -5.93
C LEU A 30 4.40 -8.83 -6.05
N ARG A 31 5.16 -8.57 -7.12
CA ARG A 31 6.38 -9.30 -7.48
C ARG A 31 7.66 -8.70 -6.91
N MET A 32 7.62 -7.49 -6.32
CA MET A 32 8.82 -6.80 -5.82
C MET A 32 9.52 -7.60 -4.73
N SER A 33 10.76 -8.04 -4.94
CA SER A 33 11.52 -8.79 -3.93
C SER A 33 11.63 -8.02 -2.61
N ALA A 34 11.90 -6.71 -2.69
CA ALA A 34 11.88 -5.76 -1.58
C ALA A 34 10.80 -4.68 -1.84
N PRO A 35 9.61 -4.79 -1.24
CA PRO A 35 8.59 -3.75 -1.35
C PRO A 35 8.97 -2.50 -0.54
N PRO A 36 8.41 -1.32 -0.88
CA PRO A 36 8.56 -0.09 -0.11
C PRO A 36 7.96 -0.20 1.29
N ASP A 37 8.22 0.79 2.14
CA ASP A 37 7.68 0.83 3.50
C ASP A 37 6.15 1.03 3.52
N LEU A 38 5.62 1.71 2.50
CA LEU A 38 4.21 2.00 2.31
C LEU A 38 3.90 2.07 0.80
N PHE A 39 2.71 1.65 0.41
CA PHE A 39 2.16 1.92 -0.91
C PHE A 39 1.06 2.98 -0.83
N GLU A 40 1.09 3.96 -1.72
CA GLU A 40 -0.05 4.86 -1.95
C GLU A 40 -0.84 4.35 -3.16
N VAL A 41 -2.12 4.04 -2.99
CA VAL A 41 -2.97 3.52 -4.07
C VAL A 41 -3.90 4.61 -4.60
N ARG A 42 -3.61 5.08 -5.81
CA ARG A 42 -4.39 6.13 -6.48
C ARG A 42 -5.63 5.56 -7.16
N LEU A 43 -6.71 5.39 -6.40
CA LEU A 43 -7.97 4.80 -6.87
C LEU A 43 -8.62 5.59 -8.01
N ASP A 44 -8.42 6.90 -8.04
CA ASP A 44 -8.88 7.79 -9.10
C ASP A 44 -8.31 7.42 -10.48
N HIS A 45 -7.08 6.91 -10.52
CA HIS A 45 -6.46 6.42 -11.76
C HIS A 45 -6.79 4.93 -12.06
N LEU A 46 -7.29 4.21 -11.06
CA LEU A 46 -7.55 2.76 -11.14
C LEU A 46 -9.04 2.41 -11.18
N ILE A 47 -9.92 3.39 -11.39
CA ILE A 47 -11.38 3.23 -11.30
C ILE A 47 -11.93 2.13 -12.23
N LYS A 48 -11.29 1.91 -13.39
CA LYS A 48 -11.66 0.86 -14.36
C LYS A 48 -11.25 -0.55 -13.92
N HIS A 49 -10.47 -0.68 -12.85
CA HIS A 49 -9.85 -1.92 -12.41
C HIS A 49 -10.07 -2.20 -10.92
N LEU A 50 -11.12 -1.62 -10.31
CA LEU A 50 -11.39 -1.71 -8.87
C LEU A 50 -11.46 -3.15 -8.35
N ALA A 51 -12.02 -4.10 -9.11
CA ALA A 51 -12.06 -5.50 -8.71
C ALA A 51 -10.65 -6.13 -8.59
N GLU A 52 -9.74 -5.81 -9.53
CA GLU A 52 -8.35 -6.27 -9.48
C GLU A 52 -7.58 -5.56 -8.37
N VAL A 53 -7.87 -4.27 -8.12
CA VAL A 53 -7.31 -3.50 -7.00
C VAL A 53 -7.66 -4.18 -5.69
N GLU A 54 -8.94 -4.52 -5.46
CA GLU A 54 -9.40 -5.12 -4.22
C GLU A 54 -8.74 -6.48 -3.93
N ASP A 55 -8.64 -7.35 -4.94
CA ASP A 55 -7.96 -8.64 -4.82
C ASP A 55 -6.44 -8.48 -4.60
N THR A 56 -5.84 -7.49 -5.26
CA THR A 56 -4.39 -7.25 -5.20
C THR A 56 -3.97 -6.64 -3.87
N ILE A 57 -4.71 -5.66 -3.34
CA ILE A 57 -4.37 -4.98 -2.08
C ILE A 57 -4.25 -5.98 -0.93
N LYS A 58 -5.14 -6.98 -0.88
CA LYS A 58 -5.12 -8.06 0.14
C LYS A 58 -3.83 -8.89 0.10
N LYS A 59 -3.10 -8.87 -1.02
CA LYS A 59 -1.89 -9.65 -1.29
C LYS A 59 -0.61 -8.81 -1.23
N LEU A 60 -0.70 -7.49 -1.04
CA LEU A 60 0.47 -6.62 -0.95
C LEU A 60 1.27 -6.91 0.33
N ARG A 61 2.60 -6.91 0.19
CA ARG A 61 3.55 -7.19 1.29
C ARG A 61 3.95 -5.96 2.10
N ALA A 62 3.36 -4.81 1.79
CA ALA A 62 3.56 -3.56 2.52
C ALA A 62 2.19 -2.89 2.77
N PRO A 63 2.05 -2.10 3.85
CA PRO A 63 0.82 -1.39 4.14
C PRO A 63 0.43 -0.42 3.01
N ILE A 64 -0.85 -0.04 2.97
CA ILE A 64 -1.38 0.90 1.98
C ILE A 64 -1.95 2.17 2.64
N ILE A 65 -1.92 3.28 1.91
CA ILE A 65 -2.64 4.54 2.17
C ILE A 65 -3.45 4.96 0.93
#